data_AF-A0A835D860-F1
#
_entry.id   AF-A0A835D860-F1
#
_cell.length_a   1.000
_cell.length_b   1.000
_cell.length_c   1.000
_cell.angle_alpha   90.00
_cell.angle_beta   90.00
_cell.angle_gamma   90.00
#
_symmetry.space_group_name_H-M   'P 1'
#
loop_
_entity.id
_entity.type
_entity.pdbx_description
1 polymer ?
#
loop_
_entity_poly.entity_id
_entity_poly.type
_entity_poly.pdbx_seq_one_letter_code
_entity_poly.pdbx_strand_id
1 'polypeptide(L)'
;MAEVKVPVLVHNGKPIAESLVILDYIEDTWKENPILPENPYDRAMARFWGKFAEEKCLTEVWTAFCTEGHGQEKAVESAIETLRILDKQVKGKKFFGGETIGFLDLVVGWIPHWLTALEEVGGMKILDAETLPSLHEWADNVIQILMIKERLPPMEKVINYFQVAENTCFL
;
A
#
# COMPACT_ATOMS: atom_id res chain seq x y z
N MET A 1 -10.04 16.19 20.26
CA MET A 1 -8.84 15.33 20.35
C MET A 1 -8.76 14.59 19.05
N ALA A 2 -7.65 14.70 18.30
CA ALA A 2 -7.46 13.88 17.11
C ALA A 2 -7.61 12.41 17.51
N GLU A 3 -8.33 11.61 16.72
CA GLU A 3 -8.42 10.17 16.93
C GLU A 3 -7.00 9.59 17.08
N VAL A 4 -6.78 8.76 18.10
CA VAL A 4 -5.47 8.10 18.30
C VAL A 4 -5.35 7.00 17.24
N LYS A 5 -4.74 7.32 16.10
CA LYS A 5 -4.46 6.38 15.02
C LYS A 5 -3.02 5.88 15.10
N VAL A 6 -2.84 4.61 14.80
CA VAL A 6 -1.53 3.98 14.58
C VAL A 6 -1.16 4.08 13.09
N PRO A 7 0.14 4.06 12.73
CA PRO A 7 1.32 3.92 13.60
C PRO A 7 1.74 5.22 14.30
N VAL A 8 2.46 5.06 15.42
CA VAL A 8 3.17 6.15 16.13
C VAL A 8 4.63 5.72 16.36
N LEU A 9 5.58 6.47 15.82
CA LEU A 9 7.00 6.32 16.11
C LEU A 9 7.36 7.16 17.33
N VAL A 10 8.06 6.57 18.31
CA VAL A 10 8.57 7.31 19.48
C VAL A 10 10.10 7.32 19.43
N HIS A 11 10.69 8.48 19.13
CA HIS A 11 12.14 8.65 19.11
C HIS A 11 12.55 9.68 20.16
N ASN A 12 13.44 9.29 21.09
CA ASN A 12 13.90 10.13 22.22
C ASN A 12 12.75 10.72 23.06
N GLY A 13 11.73 9.89 23.33
CA GLY A 13 10.55 10.28 24.11
C GLY A 13 9.58 11.21 23.38
N LYS A 14 9.78 11.49 22.08
CA LYS A 14 8.92 12.34 21.28
C LYS A 14 8.08 11.51 20.31
N PRO A 15 6.74 11.52 20.41
CA PRO A 15 5.87 10.77 19.51
C PRO A 15 5.68 11.50 18.18
N ILE A 16 5.60 10.73 17.09
CA ILE A 16 5.34 11.16 15.72
C ILE A 16 4.28 10.21 15.16
N ALA A 17 3.13 10.75 14.78
CA ALA A 17 2.02 10.00 14.18
C ALA A 17 1.95 10.24 12.67
N GLU A 18 1.08 9.48 11.98
CA GLU A 18 0.90 9.43 10.52
C GLU A 18 2.06 8.72 9.82
N SER A 19 1.76 7.65 9.08
CA SER A 19 2.75 6.80 8.41
C SER A 19 3.65 7.59 7.45
N LEU A 20 3.09 8.47 6.64
CA LEU A 20 3.87 9.30 5.69
C LEU A 20 4.76 10.32 6.40
N VAL A 21 4.28 10.91 7.51
CA VAL A 21 5.08 11.84 8.32
C VAL A 21 6.22 11.09 9.02
N ILE A 22 5.97 9.87 9.48
CA ILE A 22 7.01 8.99 10.04
C ILE A 22 8.06 8.66 9.00
N LEU A 23 7.68 8.36 7.74
CA LEU A 23 8.64 8.11 6.66
C LEU A 23 9.48 9.35 6.34
N ASP A 24 8.88 10.54 6.27
CA ASP A 24 9.64 11.80 6.10
C ASP A 24 10.61 12.02 7.27
N TYR A 25 10.20 11.74 8.50
CA TYR A 25 11.08 11.85 9.67
C TYR A 25 12.25 10.86 9.62
N ILE A 26 12.01 9.63 9.19
CA ILE A 26 13.05 8.61 9.03
C ILE A 26 14.07 9.05 7.97
N GLU A 27 13.61 9.52 6.81
CA GLU A 27 14.45 10.07 5.76
C GLU A 27 15.33 11.22 6.28
N ASP A 28 14.77 12.11 7.10
CA ASP A 28 15.51 13.25 7.65
C ASP A 28 16.53 12.87 8.74
N THR A 29 16.31 11.75 9.44
CA THR A 29 17.08 11.35 10.62
C THR A 29 18.20 10.36 10.31
N TRP A 30 17.98 9.36 9.44
CA TRP A 30 18.95 8.31 9.09
C TRP A 30 19.30 8.38 7.60
N LYS A 31 20.57 8.67 7.28
CA LYS A 31 21.02 9.02 5.91
C LYS A 31 21.67 7.87 5.14
N GLU A 32 21.86 6.72 5.79
CA GLU A 32 22.59 5.59 5.24
C GLU A 32 21.84 4.86 4.13
N ASN A 33 20.51 4.97 4.09
CA ASN A 33 19.65 4.32 3.09
C ASN A 33 18.47 5.25 2.74
N PRO A 34 18.69 6.29 1.90
CA PRO A 34 17.63 7.22 1.55
C PRO A 34 16.52 6.50 0.79
N ILE A 35 15.27 6.72 1.21
CA ILE A 35 14.08 6.18 0.55
C ILE A 35 13.55 7.16 -0.49
N LEU A 36 13.94 8.44 -0.41
CA LEU A 36 13.58 9.47 -1.37
C LEU A 36 14.74 9.79 -2.32
N PRO A 37 14.45 10.11 -3.60
CA PRO A 37 15.46 10.62 -4.52
C PRO A 37 16.15 11.90 -4.01
N GLU A 38 17.41 12.09 -4.42
CA GLU A 38 18.15 13.33 -4.16
C GLU A 38 17.61 14.51 -4.98
N ASN A 39 17.25 14.25 -6.24
CA ASN A 39 16.73 15.28 -7.13
C ASN A 39 15.40 15.83 -6.58
N PRO A 40 15.25 17.17 -6.42
CA PRO A 40 14.04 17.76 -5.84
C PRO A 40 12.75 17.44 -6.60
N TYR A 41 12.81 17.35 -7.93
CA TYR A 41 11.65 17.02 -8.75
C TYR A 41 11.22 15.57 -8.53
N ASP A 42 12.17 14.63 -8.61
CA ASP A 42 11.87 13.20 -8.43
C ASP A 42 11.36 12.92 -7.01
N ARG A 43 11.91 13.62 -6.00
CA ARG A 43 11.41 13.60 -4.62
C ARG A 43 9.97 14.09 -4.52
N ALA A 44 9.64 15.21 -5.17
CA ALA A 44 8.27 15.72 -5.19
C ALA A 44 7.32 14.73 -5.88
N MET A 45 7.76 14.08 -6.96
CA MET A 45 6.96 13.06 -7.65
C MET A 45 6.76 11.80 -6.82
N ALA A 46 7.77 11.33 -6.07
CA ALA A 46 7.62 10.21 -5.16
C ALA A 46 6.55 10.49 -4.08
N ARG A 47 6.56 11.70 -3.49
CA ARG A 47 5.54 12.13 -2.53
C ARG A 47 4.17 12.29 -3.15
N PHE A 48 4.08 12.84 -4.36
CA PHE A 48 2.81 12.93 -5.09
C PHE A 48 2.17 11.56 -5.30
N TRP A 49 2.96 10.58 -5.75
CA TRP A 49 2.45 9.23 -5.96
C TRP A 49 2.11 8.52 -4.65
N GLY A 50 2.88 8.75 -3.57
CA GLY A 50 2.52 8.22 -2.25
C GLY A 50 1.18 8.75 -1.76
N LYS A 51 0.94 10.05 -1.91
CA LYS A 51 -0.35 10.67 -1.59
C LYS A 51 -1.48 10.13 -2.47
N PHE A 52 -1.24 9.97 -3.78
CA PHE A 52 -2.21 9.35 -4.68
C PHE A 52 -2.57 7.93 -4.24
N ALA A 53 -1.59 7.12 -3.85
CA ALA A 53 -1.84 5.76 -3.38
C ALA A 53 -2.69 5.72 -2.11
N GLU A 54 -2.41 6.59 -1.13
CA GLU A 54 -3.15 6.67 0.13
C GLU A 54 -4.57 7.21 -0.08
N GLU A 55 -4.74 8.30 -0.82
CA GLU A 55 -6.04 8.98 -0.96
C GLU A 55 -6.94 8.31 -2.01
N LYS A 56 -6.38 7.67 -3.04
CA LYS A 56 -7.13 7.08 -4.15
C LYS A 56 -7.10 5.56 -4.12
N CYS A 57 -5.95 4.94 -4.30
CA CYS A 57 -5.89 3.48 -4.45
C CYS A 57 -6.45 2.75 -3.23
N LEU A 58 -6.00 3.11 -2.02
CA LEU A 58 -6.50 2.50 -0.78
C LEU A 58 -8.00 2.75 -0.59
N THR A 59 -8.47 3.98 -0.83
CA THR A 59 -9.89 4.34 -0.72
C THR A 59 -10.78 3.54 -1.67
N GLU A 60 -10.39 3.40 -2.93
CA GLU A 60 -11.19 2.65 -3.93
C GLU A 60 -11.19 1.15 -3.63
N VAL A 61 -10.05 0.58 -3.22
CA VAL A 61 -9.98 -0.82 -2.76
C VAL A 61 -10.86 -1.04 -1.54
N TRP A 62 -10.83 -0.13 -0.56
CA TRP A 62 -11.68 -0.23 0.63
C TRP A 62 -13.17 -0.07 0.29
N THR A 63 -13.49 0.80 -0.67
CA THR A 63 -14.87 0.98 -1.17
C THR A 63 -15.37 -0.30 -1.83
N ALA A 64 -14.54 -0.93 -2.67
CA ALA A 64 -14.87 -2.22 -3.27
C ALA A 64 -15.11 -3.30 -2.21
N PHE A 65 -14.28 -3.34 -1.17
CA PHE A 65 -14.42 -4.26 -0.06
C PHE A 65 -15.72 -4.06 0.74
N CYS A 66 -16.10 -2.82 1.03
CA CYS A 66 -17.31 -2.49 1.81
C CYS A 66 -18.60 -2.37 0.97
N THR A 67 -18.62 -2.84 -0.28
CA THR A 67 -19.82 -2.77 -1.15
C THR A 67 -20.23 -4.18 -1.59
N GLU A 68 -21.53 -4.44 -1.73
CA GLU A 68 -22.08 -5.72 -2.18
C GLU A 68 -22.82 -5.66 -3.53
N GLY A 69 -22.98 -6.83 -4.16
CA GLY A 69 -23.79 -7.01 -5.36
C GLY A 69 -23.27 -6.21 -6.56
N HIS A 70 -24.19 -5.67 -7.38
CA HIS A 70 -23.80 -4.92 -8.57
C HIS A 70 -23.05 -3.61 -8.26
N GLY A 71 -23.16 -3.08 -7.02
CA GLY A 71 -22.33 -1.97 -6.57
C GLY A 71 -20.85 -2.37 -6.45
N GLN A 72 -20.59 -3.59 -5.99
CA GLN A 72 -19.25 -4.10 -5.77
C GLN A 72 -18.47 -4.24 -7.07
N GLU A 73 -19.09 -4.78 -8.12
CA GLU A 73 -18.45 -4.95 -9.44
C GLU A 73 -17.90 -3.62 -9.98
N LYS A 74 -18.69 -2.53 -9.88
CA LYS A 74 -18.27 -1.19 -10.32
C LYS A 74 -17.16 -0.61 -9.44
N ALA A 75 -17.22 -0.86 -8.13
CA ALA A 75 -16.18 -0.41 -7.21
C ALA A 75 -14.86 -1.16 -7.44
N VAL A 76 -14.92 -2.47 -7.75
CA VAL A 76 -13.76 -3.29 -8.17
C VAL A 76 -13.16 -2.74 -9.46
N GLU A 77 -13.97 -2.42 -10.47
CA GLU A 77 -13.49 -1.80 -11.71
C GLU A 77 -12.78 -0.46 -11.46
N SER A 78 -13.35 0.37 -10.58
CA SER A 78 -12.75 1.65 -10.17
C SER A 78 -11.40 1.45 -9.45
N ALA A 79 -11.33 0.49 -8.52
CA ALA A 79 -10.11 0.12 -7.84
C ALA A 79 -9.02 -0.32 -8.84
N ILE A 80 -9.37 -1.20 -9.78
CA ILE A 80 -8.45 -1.65 -10.84
C ILE A 80 -7.96 -0.47 -11.68
N GLU A 81 -8.81 0.49 -12.06
CA GLU A 81 -8.38 1.64 -12.87
C GLU A 81 -7.39 2.54 -12.11
N THR A 82 -7.58 2.74 -10.80
CA THR A 82 -6.59 3.49 -10.00
C THR A 82 -5.26 2.74 -9.86
N LEU A 83 -5.30 1.42 -9.64
CA LEU A 83 -4.10 0.59 -9.55
C LEU A 83 -3.39 0.46 -10.91
N ARG A 84 -4.12 0.55 -12.02
CA ARG A 84 -3.54 0.59 -13.38
C ARG A 84 -2.65 1.81 -13.60
N ILE A 85 -2.88 2.90 -12.87
CA ILE A 85 -1.97 4.04 -12.89
C ILE A 85 -0.64 3.66 -12.23
N LEU A 86 -0.67 2.96 -11.10
CA LEU A 86 0.54 2.46 -10.42
C LEU A 86 1.27 1.39 -11.22
N ASP A 87 0.53 0.47 -11.87
CA ASP A 87 1.09 -0.52 -12.80
C ASP A 87 1.94 0.14 -13.89
N LYS A 88 1.42 1.21 -14.52
CA LYS A 88 2.17 2.01 -15.49
C LYS A 88 3.40 2.70 -14.89
N GLN A 89 3.35 3.10 -13.61
CA GLN A 89 4.48 3.77 -12.94
C GLN A 89 5.63 2.82 -12.61
N VAL A 90 5.34 1.56 -12.28
CA VAL A 90 6.35 0.53 -11.97
C VAL A 90 6.81 -0.24 -13.20
N LYS A 91 6.09 -0.13 -14.33
CA LYS A 91 6.44 -0.80 -15.58
C LYS A 91 7.92 -0.64 -15.96
N GLY A 92 8.59 -1.78 -16.14
CA GLY A 92 10.01 -1.84 -16.51
C GLY A 92 10.98 -1.57 -15.38
N LYS A 93 10.51 -1.52 -14.13
CA LYS A 93 11.33 -1.37 -12.91
C LYS A 93 11.08 -2.56 -11.99
N LYS A 94 12.10 -2.91 -11.20
CA LYS A 94 11.95 -3.92 -10.15
C LYS A 94 11.12 -3.40 -8.97
N PHE A 95 11.37 -2.15 -8.60
CA PHE A 95 10.68 -1.40 -7.55
C PHE A 95 10.30 -0.01 -8.06
N PHE A 96 9.38 0.69 -7.40
CA PHE A 96 9.09 2.09 -7.73
C PHE A 96 10.33 2.97 -7.56
N GLY A 97 11.20 2.64 -6.59
CA GLY A 97 12.53 3.21 -6.40
C GLY A 97 13.60 2.80 -7.44
N GLY A 98 13.26 1.96 -8.43
CA GLY A 98 14.19 1.45 -9.44
C GLY A 98 14.71 0.05 -9.09
N GLU A 99 16.00 -0.05 -8.76
CA GLU A 99 16.65 -1.34 -8.40
C GLU A 99 16.51 -1.68 -6.91
N THR A 100 16.17 -0.69 -6.08
CA THR A 100 16.03 -0.80 -4.64
C THR A 100 14.67 -0.24 -4.19
N ILE A 101 14.21 -0.67 -3.01
CA ILE A 101 13.01 -0.13 -2.36
C ILE A 101 13.16 1.37 -2.15
N GLY A 102 12.16 2.13 -2.57
CA GLY A 102 12.04 3.56 -2.33
C GLY A 102 10.77 3.91 -1.55
N PHE A 103 10.51 5.21 -1.42
CA PHE A 103 9.39 5.77 -0.66
C PHE A 103 8.04 5.18 -1.10
N LEU A 104 7.74 5.18 -2.39
CA LEU A 104 6.46 4.71 -2.90
C LEU A 104 6.27 3.20 -2.65
N ASP A 105 7.33 2.40 -2.76
CA ASP A 105 7.28 0.97 -2.45
C ASP A 105 6.80 0.71 -1.01
N LEU A 106 7.25 1.54 -0.05
CA LEU A 106 6.83 1.45 1.34
C LEU A 106 5.38 1.89 1.52
N VAL A 107 4.94 2.95 0.83
CA VAL A 107 3.57 3.45 0.89
C VAL A 107 2.57 2.43 0.34
N VAL A 108 2.88 1.80 -0.78
CA VAL A 108 2.02 0.78 -1.40
C VAL A 108 2.31 -0.64 -0.91
N GLY A 109 3.21 -0.81 0.06
CA GLY A 109 3.66 -2.12 0.55
C GLY A 109 2.57 -2.99 1.19
N TRP A 110 1.38 -2.44 1.43
CA TRP A 110 0.21 -3.20 1.86
C TRP A 110 -0.38 -4.06 0.73
N ILE A 111 -0.20 -3.67 -0.54
CA ILE A 111 -0.80 -4.34 -1.71
C ILE A 111 -0.53 -5.84 -1.73
N PRO A 112 0.72 -6.35 -1.63
CA PRO A 112 0.99 -7.77 -1.84
C PRO A 112 0.43 -8.71 -0.76
N HIS A 113 -0.05 -8.15 0.36
CA HIS A 113 -0.46 -8.95 1.51
C HIS A 113 -1.88 -8.63 1.99
N TRP A 114 -2.21 -7.36 2.18
CA TRP A 114 -3.54 -6.96 2.61
C TRP A 114 -4.55 -7.04 1.47
N LEU A 115 -4.18 -6.66 0.24
CA LEU A 115 -5.11 -6.76 -0.89
C LEU A 115 -5.53 -8.21 -1.13
N THR A 116 -4.60 -9.16 -1.05
CA THR A 116 -4.91 -10.60 -1.16
C THR A 116 -5.93 -11.06 -0.12
N ALA A 117 -5.79 -10.62 1.14
CA ALA A 117 -6.77 -10.95 2.17
C ALA A 117 -8.13 -10.27 1.93
N LEU A 118 -8.14 -9.01 1.47
CA LEU A 118 -9.37 -8.29 1.10
C LEU A 118 -10.09 -8.94 -0.07
N GLU A 119 -9.36 -9.42 -1.08
CA GLU A 119 -9.88 -10.17 -2.23
C GLU A 119 -10.54 -11.48 -1.78
N GLU A 120 -9.86 -12.24 -0.90
CA GLU A 120 -10.39 -13.50 -0.38
C GLU A 120 -11.66 -13.29 0.45
N VAL A 121 -11.63 -12.32 1.38
CA VAL A 121 -12.78 -12.03 2.26
C VAL A 121 -13.95 -11.45 1.47
N GLY A 122 -13.70 -10.42 0.67
CA GLY A 122 -14.75 -9.72 -0.08
C GLY A 122 -15.18 -10.41 -1.38
N GLY A 123 -14.61 -11.57 -1.72
CA GLY A 123 -14.92 -12.28 -2.97
C GLY A 123 -14.58 -11.50 -4.24
N MET A 124 -13.52 -10.68 -4.19
CA MET A 124 -13.11 -9.80 -5.29
C MET A 124 -11.88 -10.35 -6.03
N LYS A 125 -11.62 -9.83 -7.22
CA LYS A 125 -10.37 -10.07 -7.97
C LYS A 125 -9.88 -8.77 -8.60
N ILE A 126 -8.77 -8.25 -8.09
CA ILE A 126 -8.18 -6.95 -8.39
C ILE A 126 -6.73 -7.10 -8.86
N LEU A 127 -5.85 -7.71 -8.06
CA LEU A 127 -4.43 -7.86 -8.38
C LEU A 127 -4.21 -9.10 -9.25
N ASP A 128 -4.35 -8.92 -10.56
CA ASP A 128 -4.26 -10.00 -11.54
C ASP A 128 -3.17 -9.71 -12.60
N ALA A 129 -2.36 -10.71 -12.92
CA ALA A 129 -1.23 -10.58 -13.84
C ALA A 129 -1.63 -10.26 -15.29
N GLU A 130 -2.86 -10.54 -15.72
CA GLU A 130 -3.33 -10.17 -17.06
C GLU A 130 -3.70 -8.68 -17.12
N THR A 131 -4.25 -8.14 -16.02
CA THR A 131 -4.76 -6.77 -15.98
C THR A 131 -3.77 -5.74 -15.42
N LEU A 132 -2.93 -6.16 -14.47
CA LEU A 132 -1.93 -5.36 -13.75
C LEU A 132 -0.57 -6.09 -13.73
N PRO A 133 0.00 -6.43 -14.90
CA PRO A 133 1.18 -7.30 -14.99
C PRO A 133 2.41 -6.77 -14.24
N SER A 134 2.70 -5.48 -14.36
CA SER A 134 3.90 -4.88 -13.74
C SER A 134 3.72 -4.70 -12.23
N LEU A 135 2.51 -4.36 -11.78
CA LEU A 135 2.20 -4.28 -10.35
C LEU A 135 2.18 -5.67 -9.69
N HIS A 136 1.70 -6.69 -10.39
CA HIS A 136 1.75 -8.08 -9.93
C HIS A 136 3.21 -8.55 -9.80
N GLU A 137 4.05 -8.34 -10.82
CA GLU A 137 5.48 -8.67 -10.74
C GLU A 137 6.19 -7.92 -9.63
N TRP A 138 5.87 -6.63 -9.45
CA TRP A 138 6.37 -5.84 -8.33
C TRP A 138 5.97 -6.44 -6.97
N ALA A 139 4.72 -6.86 -6.82
CA ALA A 139 4.23 -7.46 -5.59
C ALA A 139 5.00 -8.74 -5.24
N ASP A 140 5.23 -9.61 -6.23
CA ASP A 140 6.06 -10.80 -6.10
C ASP A 140 7.49 -10.46 -5.69
N ASN A 141 8.10 -9.44 -6.29
CA ASN A 141 9.45 -9.00 -5.94
C ASN A 141 9.55 -8.49 -4.50
N VAL A 142 8.56 -7.72 -4.03
CA VAL A 142 8.54 -7.15 -2.68
C VAL A 142 8.44 -8.24 -1.60
N ILE A 143 7.54 -9.22 -1.77
CA ILE A 143 7.35 -10.28 -0.76
C ILE A 143 8.54 -11.25 -0.65
N GLN A 144 9.42 -11.31 -1.66
CA GLN A 144 10.65 -12.10 -1.60
C GLN A 144 11.79 -11.40 -0.86
N ILE A 145 11.66 -10.11 -0.53
CA ILE A 145 12.64 -9.41 0.31
C ILE A 145 12.62 -10.04 1.70
N LEU A 146 13.73 -10.64 2.12
CA LEU A 146 13.83 -11.39 3.38
C LEU A 146 13.31 -10.61 4.58
N MET A 147 13.70 -9.34 4.71
CA MET A 147 13.26 -8.46 5.80
C MET A 147 11.75 -8.24 5.83
N ILE A 148 11.10 -8.16 4.67
CA ILE A 148 9.64 -8.00 4.57
C ILE A 148 8.97 -9.34 4.89
N LYS A 149 9.43 -10.41 4.24
CA LYS A 149 8.90 -11.77 4.41
C LYS A 149 8.88 -12.23 5.88
N GLU A 150 9.93 -11.90 6.64
CA GLU A 150 10.03 -12.25 8.06
C GLU A 150 9.15 -11.40 8.99
N ARG A 151 8.63 -10.26 8.50
CA ARG A 151 7.82 -9.30 9.29
C ARG A 151 6.34 -9.32 8.93
N LEU A 152 5.97 -9.92 7.79
CA LEU A 152 4.57 -10.07 7.42
C LEU A 152 3.84 -10.97 8.42
N PRO A 153 2.65 -10.57 8.88
CA PRO A 153 1.81 -11.44 9.71
C PRO A 153 1.41 -12.71 8.93
N PRO A 154 1.10 -13.82 9.61
CA PRO A 154 0.50 -14.98 8.96
C PRO A 154 -0.80 -14.59 8.23
N MET A 155 -0.98 -15.04 6.99
CA MET A 155 -2.13 -14.66 6.15
C MET A 155 -3.48 -14.95 6.83
N GLU A 156 -3.60 -16.09 7.53
CA GLU A 156 -4.79 -16.45 8.32
C GLU A 156 -5.18 -15.36 9.32
N LYS A 157 -4.21 -14.72 9.99
CA LYS A 157 -4.50 -13.63 10.94
C LYS A 157 -4.99 -12.36 10.24
N VAL A 158 -4.51 -12.09 9.03
CA VAL A 158 -4.93 -10.94 8.22
C VAL A 158 -6.33 -11.15 7.68
N ILE A 159 -6.63 -12.36 7.18
CA ILE A 159 -7.98 -12.77 6.76
C ILE A 159 -8.96 -12.63 7.94
N ASN A 160 -8.64 -13.19 9.10
CA ASN A 160 -9.49 -13.07 10.29
C ASN A 160 -9.73 -11.61 10.70
N TYR A 161 -8.71 -10.75 10.58
CA TYR A 161 -8.86 -9.32 10.84
C TYR A 161 -9.85 -8.66 9.88
N PHE A 162 -9.74 -8.94 8.57
CA PHE A 162 -10.64 -8.36 7.58
C PHE A 162 -12.04 -8.96 7.58
N GLN A 163 -12.23 -10.23 7.95
CA GLN A 163 -13.56 -10.79 8.21
C GLN A 163 -14.30 -10.01 9.30
N VAL A 164 -13.61 -9.63 10.38
CA VAL A 164 -14.20 -8.77 11.41
C VAL A 164 -14.52 -7.38 10.87
N ALA A 165 -13.65 -6.81 10.04
CA ALA A 165 -13.86 -5.50 9.43
C ALA A 165 -15.03 -5.48 8.42
N GLU A 166 -15.17 -6.51 7.60
CA GLU A 166 -16.28 -6.68 6.64
C GLU A 166 -17.63 -6.62 7.35
N ASN A 167 -17.76 -7.33 8.48
CA ASN A 167 -18.97 -7.29 9.30
C ASN A 167 -19.35 -5.87 9.76
N THR A 168 -18.39 -4.94 9.81
CA THR A 168 -18.64 -3.54 10.16
C THR A 168 -18.93 -2.63 8.96
N CYS A 169 -18.62 -3.04 7.74
CA CYS A 169 -18.94 -2.27 6.53
C CYS A 169 -20.46 -2.20 6.29
N PHE A 170 -21.21 -3.18 6.79
CA PHE A 170 -22.66 -3.35 6.53
C PHE A 170 -23.55 -3.09 7.77
N LEU A 171 -22.97 -2.54 8.84
CA LEU A 171 -23.70 -2.07 10.04
C LEU A 171 -24.00 -0.57 9.94
#